data_AF-A0A946BKT4-F1
#
_entry.id   AF-A0A946BKT4-F1
#
_cell.length_a   1.000
_cell.length_b   1.000
_cell.length_c   1.000
_cell.angle_alpha   90.00
_cell.angle_beta   90.00
_cell.angle_gamma   90.00
#
_symmetry.space_group_name_H-M   'P 1'
#
loop_
_entity.id
_entity.type
_entity.pdbx_description
1 polymer ?
#
loop_
_entity_poly.entity_id
_entity_poly.type
_entity_poly.pdbx_seq_one_letter_code
_entity_poly.pdbx_strand_id
1 'polypeptide(L)'
;MRDTLRLWKSAITPVILIILGVSAANADITVTFKDGAPKDRFTIVLNAACAIGPSVLQINLATAPVGLLFDITENGDGIGVSQPFEWVSPPNNLAATPQVVDGDTILELNLNGLSPEAPWVFTIDLDDKASKQPITVSGSEIAGAQASLLTSGRSTTGIFDANGAATISTVCS
;
A
#
# COMPACT_ATOMS: atom_id res chain seq x y z
N MET A 1 -8.54 -32.65 -79.11
CA MET A 1 -9.38 -33.20 -78.03
C MET A 1 -8.53 -33.21 -76.77
N ARG A 2 -8.71 -32.18 -75.93
CA ARG A 2 -9.27 -32.25 -74.56
C ARG A 2 -8.32 -32.95 -73.57
N ASP A 3 -7.64 -32.17 -72.74
CA ASP A 3 -8.02 -31.89 -71.34
C ASP A 3 -7.37 -32.96 -70.42
N THR A 4 -6.54 -32.68 -69.41
CA THR A 4 -6.72 -31.74 -68.29
C THR A 4 -5.41 -31.62 -67.52
N LEU A 5 -5.04 -30.40 -67.14
CA LEU A 5 -4.05 -30.12 -66.10
C LEU A 5 -4.64 -30.50 -64.74
N ARG A 6 -4.04 -31.48 -64.04
CA ARG A 6 -4.34 -31.76 -62.63
C ARG A 6 -3.57 -30.79 -61.74
N LEU A 7 -4.24 -29.71 -61.35
CA LEU A 7 -3.83 -28.79 -60.29
C LEU A 7 -3.79 -29.54 -58.95
N TRP A 8 -2.59 -29.73 -58.40
CA TRP A 8 -2.40 -30.16 -57.01
C TRP A 8 -2.74 -28.97 -56.11
N LYS A 9 -3.93 -28.97 -55.52
CA LYS A 9 -4.32 -27.99 -54.51
C LYS A 9 -3.60 -28.34 -53.21
N SER A 10 -2.47 -27.69 -52.94
CA SER A 10 -1.86 -27.70 -51.60
C SER A 10 -2.85 -27.08 -50.62
N ALA A 11 -3.42 -27.91 -49.74
CA ALA A 11 -4.27 -27.43 -48.66
C ALA A 11 -3.38 -26.72 -47.63
N ILE A 12 -3.37 -25.39 -47.65
CA ILE A 12 -2.72 -24.57 -46.63
C ILE A 12 -3.67 -24.56 -45.42
N THR A 13 -3.36 -25.35 -44.40
CA THR A 13 -4.08 -25.32 -43.12
C THR A 13 -3.76 -24.01 -42.41
N PRO A 14 -4.74 -23.16 -42.05
CA PRO A 14 -4.47 -21.97 -41.28
C PRO A 14 -4.13 -22.39 -39.85
N VAL A 15 -2.88 -22.19 -39.43
CA VAL A 15 -2.50 -22.24 -38.02
C VAL A 15 -3.02 -20.96 -37.37
N ILE A 16 -4.14 -21.05 -36.67
CA ILE A 16 -4.64 -19.96 -35.82
C ILE A 16 -3.77 -19.98 -34.56
N LEU A 17 -2.81 -19.05 -34.49
CA LEU A 17 -2.02 -18.79 -33.30
C LEU A 17 -2.87 -17.94 -32.34
N ILE A 18 -3.52 -18.59 -31.37
CA ILE A 18 -4.20 -17.88 -30.27
C ILE A 18 -3.11 -17.40 -29.31
N ILE A 19 -2.77 -16.11 -29.37
CA ILE A 19 -1.93 -15.47 -28.37
C ILE A 19 -2.83 -15.18 -27.17
N LEU A 20 -2.80 -16.06 -26.17
CA LEU A 20 -3.38 -15.77 -24.85
C LEU A 20 -2.52 -14.67 -24.21
N GLY A 21 -2.95 -13.42 -24.37
CA GLY A 21 -2.35 -12.30 -23.65
C GLY A 21 -2.59 -12.47 -22.15
N VAL A 22 -1.53 -12.55 -21.36
CA VAL A 22 -1.62 -12.47 -19.91
C VAL A 22 -1.97 -11.03 -19.56
N SER A 23 -3.25 -10.75 -19.29
CA SER A 23 -3.65 -9.46 -18.73
C SER A 23 -3.19 -9.40 -17.28
N ALA A 24 -2.22 -8.55 -16.97
CA ALA A 24 -1.95 -8.20 -15.58
C ALA A 24 -3.22 -7.58 -14.98
N ALA A 25 -3.77 -8.21 -13.95
CA ALA A 25 -4.89 -7.64 -13.22
C ALA A 25 -4.37 -6.50 -12.35
N ASN A 26 -5.01 -5.33 -12.46
CA ASN A 26 -4.70 -4.20 -11.58
C ASN A 26 -5.07 -4.55 -10.14
N ALA A 27 -4.25 -4.09 -9.22
CA ALA A 27 -4.47 -4.17 -7.79
C ALA A 27 -4.16 -2.81 -7.18
N ASP A 28 -5.19 -2.14 -6.66
CA ASP A 28 -4.99 -0.89 -5.93
C ASP A 28 -4.95 -1.17 -4.43
N ILE A 29 -4.01 -0.57 -3.71
CA ILE A 29 -4.03 -0.55 -2.25
C ILE A 29 -4.44 0.85 -1.82
N THR A 30 -5.49 0.95 -1.00
CA THR A 30 -5.84 2.21 -0.34
C THR A 30 -5.35 2.19 1.09
N VAL A 31 -4.60 3.22 1.47
CA VAL A 31 -4.21 3.49 2.85
C VAL A 31 -4.92 4.75 3.28
N THR A 32 -5.67 4.68 4.38
CA THR A 32 -6.38 5.82 4.95
C THR A 32 -5.90 6.07 6.37
N PHE A 33 -5.52 7.30 6.63
CA PHE A 33 -5.28 7.85 7.96
C PHE A 33 -6.52 8.59 8.45
N LYS A 34 -6.83 8.43 9.73
CA LYS A 34 -7.87 9.19 10.41
C LYS A 34 -7.42 9.53 11.82
N ASP A 35 -7.37 10.83 12.08
CA ASP A 35 -7.26 11.40 13.42
C ASP A 35 -8.36 10.85 14.33
N GLY A 36 -7.99 10.44 15.54
CA GLY A 36 -8.94 9.98 16.54
C GLY A 36 -8.48 10.20 17.96
N ALA A 37 -9.39 10.67 18.82
CA ALA A 37 -9.20 10.58 20.26
C ALA A 37 -9.70 9.20 20.76
N PRO A 38 -8.88 8.41 21.50
CA PRO A 38 -7.55 8.73 22.03
C PRO A 38 -6.37 8.24 21.17
N LYS A 39 -6.59 7.64 20.00
CA LYS A 39 -5.53 7.12 19.12
C LYS A 39 -5.87 7.36 17.65
N ASP A 40 -4.89 7.72 16.84
CA ASP A 40 -5.05 7.75 15.39
C ASP A 40 -5.19 6.36 14.80
N ARG A 41 -5.75 6.29 13.59
CA ARG A 41 -6.04 5.03 12.92
C ARG A 41 -5.56 5.02 11.48
N PHE A 42 -4.82 3.98 11.13
CA PHE A 42 -4.57 3.60 9.75
C PHE A 42 -5.46 2.42 9.35
N THR A 43 -6.04 2.51 8.16
CA THR A 43 -6.81 1.43 7.52
C THR A 43 -6.21 1.13 6.16
N ILE A 44 -5.91 -0.14 5.90
CA ILE A 44 -5.32 -0.61 4.66
C ILE A 44 -6.28 -1.58 3.99
N VAL A 45 -6.56 -1.35 2.71
CA VAL A 45 -7.47 -2.18 1.90
C VAL A 45 -6.78 -2.54 0.58
N LEU A 46 -6.73 -3.83 0.28
CA LEU A 46 -6.40 -4.32 -1.06
C LEU A 46 -7.67 -4.35 -1.91
N ASN A 47 -7.79 -3.41 -2.83
CA ASN A 47 -8.88 -3.31 -3.81
C ASN A 47 -8.52 -4.10 -5.07
N ALA A 48 -8.39 -5.42 -4.92
CA ALA A 48 -8.06 -6.33 -6.03
C ALA A 48 -8.86 -7.63 -5.91
N ALA A 49 -9.04 -8.32 -7.04
CA ALA A 49 -9.59 -9.68 -7.05
C ALA A 49 -8.49 -10.77 -6.97
N CYS A 50 -7.23 -10.35 -6.91
CA CYS A 50 -6.06 -11.23 -6.96
C CYS A 50 -5.08 -10.87 -5.84
N ALA A 51 -4.19 -11.82 -5.55
CA ALA A 51 -3.15 -11.65 -4.54
C ALA A 51 -1.91 -10.94 -5.12
N ILE A 52 -1.16 -10.31 -4.23
CA ILE A 52 0.18 -9.79 -4.47
C ILE A 52 1.14 -10.67 -3.66
N GLY A 53 2.30 -10.99 -4.22
CA GLY A 53 3.33 -11.79 -3.57
C GLY A 53 3.98 -11.09 -2.37
N PRO A 54 5.05 -11.69 -1.82
CA PRO A 54 5.79 -11.11 -0.70
C PRO A 54 6.18 -9.66 -0.97
N SER A 55 5.95 -8.80 0.04
CA SER A 55 6.06 -7.35 -0.12
C SER A 55 6.33 -6.63 1.20
N VAL A 56 6.72 -5.37 1.08
CA VAL A 56 6.81 -4.43 2.20
C VAL A 56 5.88 -3.26 1.89
N LEU A 57 4.90 -3.03 2.77
CA LEU A 57 4.11 -1.79 2.75
C LEU A 57 4.76 -0.80 3.72
N GLN A 58 5.26 0.31 3.18
CA GLN A 58 5.93 1.35 3.92
C GLN A 58 5.03 2.59 4.03
N ILE A 59 4.90 3.15 5.22
CA ILE A 59 4.34 4.48 5.46
C ILE A 59 5.50 5.40 5.80
N ASN A 60 5.66 6.48 5.03
CA ASN A 60 6.73 7.46 5.19
C ASN A 60 6.16 8.84 5.49
N LEU A 61 6.26 9.25 6.75
CA LEU A 61 5.84 10.53 7.28
C LEU A 61 6.84 11.66 7.00
N ALA A 62 8.11 11.34 6.72
CA ALA A 62 9.16 12.35 6.51
C ALA A 62 8.90 13.26 5.31
N THR A 63 8.01 12.86 4.41
CA THR A 63 7.63 13.64 3.22
C THR A 63 6.47 14.59 3.48
N ALA A 64 5.81 14.51 4.65
CA ALA A 64 4.80 15.46 5.06
C ALA A 64 5.45 16.84 5.33
N PRO A 65 4.95 17.95 4.77
CA PRO A 65 5.56 19.27 4.91
C PRO A 65 5.66 19.78 6.35
N VAL A 66 4.77 19.32 7.23
CA VAL A 66 4.71 19.74 8.64
C VAL A 66 5.69 18.97 9.55
N GLY A 67 6.44 18.01 8.99
CA GLY A 67 7.43 17.24 9.75
C GLY A 67 6.79 16.31 10.77
N LEU A 68 6.02 15.34 10.28
CA LEU A 68 5.35 14.34 11.10
C LEU A 68 6.31 13.25 11.61
N LEU A 69 5.99 12.71 12.78
CA LEU A 69 6.68 11.58 13.42
C LEU A 69 5.67 10.67 14.13
N PHE A 70 6.09 9.44 14.46
CA PHE A 70 5.34 8.56 15.35
C PHE A 70 5.69 8.86 16.82
N ASP A 71 4.67 9.22 17.63
CA ASP A 71 4.81 9.49 19.07
C ASP A 71 4.26 8.31 19.88
N ILE A 72 5.15 7.38 20.25
CA ILE A 72 4.77 6.12 20.88
C ILE A 72 5.25 6.01 22.32
N THR A 73 6.01 6.98 22.82
CA THR A 73 6.60 6.96 24.16
C THR A 73 6.27 8.21 24.97
N GLU A 74 5.78 8.02 26.19
CA GLU A 74 5.44 9.13 27.08
C GLU A 74 6.70 9.94 27.42
N ASN A 75 6.65 11.26 27.20
CA ASN A 75 7.81 12.18 27.30
C ASN A 75 8.94 11.87 26.30
N GLY A 76 8.58 11.31 25.14
CA GLY A 76 9.47 11.05 24.01
C GLY A 76 9.71 12.28 23.13
N ASP A 77 9.92 12.01 21.83
CA ASP A 77 10.16 12.98 20.77
C ASP A 77 8.90 13.79 20.39
N GLY A 78 7.71 13.27 20.72
CA GLY A 78 6.44 13.98 20.65
C GLY A 78 6.14 14.83 21.90
N ILE A 79 4.99 15.49 21.89
CA ILE A 79 4.50 16.40 22.93
C ILE A 79 3.08 15.99 23.29
N GLY A 80 2.89 15.50 24.52
CA GLY A 80 1.57 15.26 25.07
C GLY A 80 1.31 13.78 25.32
N VAL A 81 0.19 13.27 24.82
CA VAL A 81 -0.27 11.91 25.10
C VAL A 81 0.19 10.99 23.98
N SER A 82 1.24 10.23 24.22
CA SER A 82 1.71 9.21 23.27
C SER A 82 0.84 7.95 23.29
N GLN A 83 0.73 7.26 22.15
CA GLN A 83 0.03 5.96 22.04
C GLN A 83 0.84 4.96 21.21
N PRO A 84 1.10 3.76 21.73
CA PRO A 84 1.92 2.78 21.03
C PRO A 84 1.22 2.23 19.79
N PHE A 85 2.04 1.69 18.88
CA PHE A 85 1.55 0.85 17.78
C PHE A 85 0.77 -0.35 18.32
N GLU A 86 -0.48 -0.49 17.89
CA GLU A 86 -1.35 -1.62 18.23
C GLU A 86 -2.18 -2.07 17.04
N TRP A 87 -2.19 -3.38 16.78
CA TRP A 87 -3.12 -3.97 15.82
C TRP A 87 -4.54 -3.97 16.37
N VAL A 88 -5.48 -3.42 15.59
CA VAL A 88 -6.92 -3.61 15.79
C VAL A 88 -7.40 -4.81 14.97
N SER A 89 -6.88 -4.95 13.75
CA SER A 89 -7.15 -6.04 12.81
C SER A 89 -5.86 -6.33 12.03
N PRO A 90 -5.04 -7.32 12.45
CA PRO A 90 -3.79 -7.63 11.77
C PRO A 90 -4.02 -8.37 10.44
N PRO A 91 -3.10 -8.25 9.47
CA PRO A 91 -3.10 -9.12 8.30
C PRO A 91 -2.83 -10.58 8.68
N ASN A 92 -3.42 -11.52 7.96
CA ASN A 92 -3.23 -12.96 8.22
C ASN A 92 -1.82 -13.45 7.86
N ASN A 93 -1.08 -12.69 7.07
CA ASN A 93 0.18 -13.07 6.44
C ASN A 93 1.34 -12.13 6.81
N LEU A 94 1.24 -11.49 7.98
CA LEU A 94 2.33 -10.72 8.57
C LEU A 94 3.58 -11.59 8.74
N ALA A 95 4.73 -11.13 8.22
CA ALA A 95 5.99 -11.85 8.32
C ALA A 95 6.68 -11.61 9.68
N ALA A 96 6.51 -10.42 10.25
CA ALA A 96 7.01 -10.05 11.57
C ALA A 96 6.20 -8.89 12.15
N THR A 97 6.16 -8.78 13.48
CA THR A 97 5.60 -7.60 14.15
C THR A 97 6.39 -6.35 13.73
N PRO A 98 5.72 -5.28 13.27
CA PRO A 98 6.38 -4.02 12.95
C PRO A 98 7.18 -3.54 14.17
N GLN A 99 8.36 -3.01 13.92
CA GLN A 99 9.15 -2.33 14.94
C GLN A 99 9.08 -0.84 14.61
N VAL A 100 8.55 -0.07 15.54
CA VAL A 100 8.50 1.39 15.47
C VAL A 100 9.18 1.89 16.73
N VAL A 101 10.11 2.83 16.56
CA VAL A 101 10.76 3.55 17.64
C VAL A 101 10.18 4.95 17.69
N ASP A 102 10.12 5.51 18.89
CA ASP A 102 9.68 6.87 19.10
C ASP A 102 10.49 7.88 18.27
N GLY A 103 9.81 8.82 17.63
CA GLY A 103 10.43 9.79 16.71
C GLY A 103 10.68 9.26 15.29
N ASP A 104 10.42 7.97 15.02
CA ASP A 104 10.52 7.43 13.68
C ASP A 104 9.55 8.15 12.73
N THR A 105 9.95 8.25 11.47
CA THR A 105 9.13 8.78 10.39
C THR A 105 8.76 7.70 9.37
N ILE A 106 9.20 6.46 9.57
CA ILE A 106 8.99 5.34 8.66
C ILE A 106 8.45 4.16 9.45
N LEU A 107 7.37 3.56 8.95
CA LEU A 107 6.81 2.31 9.46
C LEU A 107 6.75 1.30 8.32
N GLU A 108 7.31 0.12 8.55
CA GLU A 108 7.33 -0.98 7.58
C GLU A 108 6.48 -2.17 8.04
N LEU A 109 5.56 -2.59 7.17
CA LEU A 109 4.80 -3.82 7.32
C LEU A 109 5.38 -4.88 6.38
N ASN A 110 6.08 -5.85 6.95
CA ASN A 110 6.65 -6.97 6.21
C ASN A 110 5.62 -8.08 6.02
N LEU A 111 5.34 -8.47 4.78
CA LEU A 111 4.21 -9.32 4.42
C LEU A 111 4.65 -10.50 3.56
N ASN A 112 4.22 -11.71 3.92
CA ASN A 112 4.46 -12.93 3.14
C ASN A 112 3.60 -13.00 1.85
N GLY A 113 2.71 -12.04 1.67
CA GLY A 113 1.80 -11.86 0.55
C GLY A 113 0.76 -10.81 0.92
N LEU A 114 -0.14 -10.46 -0.01
CA LEU A 114 -1.35 -9.70 0.26
C LEU A 114 -2.48 -10.39 -0.49
N SER A 115 -3.54 -10.81 0.19
CA SER A 115 -4.72 -11.40 -0.44
C SER A 115 -5.93 -10.49 -0.21
N PRO A 116 -6.93 -10.49 -1.11
CA PRO A 116 -8.17 -9.76 -0.85
C PRO A 116 -8.82 -10.30 0.42
N GLU A 117 -8.80 -9.50 1.48
CA GLU A 117 -9.32 -9.86 2.79
C GLU A 117 -9.97 -8.66 3.49
N ALA A 118 -10.41 -8.84 4.74
CA ALA A 118 -10.90 -7.74 5.55
C ALA A 118 -9.81 -6.67 5.72
N PRO A 119 -10.17 -5.38 5.88
CA PRO A 119 -9.18 -4.33 6.07
C PRO A 119 -8.23 -4.60 7.24
N TRP A 120 -6.96 -4.23 7.06
CA TRP A 120 -6.01 -4.18 8.17
C TRP A 120 -6.12 -2.84 8.85
N VAL A 121 -6.12 -2.89 10.17
CA VAL A 121 -6.31 -1.70 10.98
C VAL A 121 -5.32 -1.74 12.12
N PHE A 122 -4.58 -0.66 12.29
CA PHE A 122 -3.78 -0.42 13.48
C PHE A 122 -4.00 1.00 13.96
N THR A 123 -3.66 1.21 15.23
CA THR A 123 -3.61 2.52 15.86
C THR A 123 -2.19 2.83 16.29
N ILE A 124 -1.79 4.08 16.16
CA ILE A 124 -0.49 4.61 16.56
C ILE A 124 -0.66 6.13 16.64
N ASP A 125 -0.01 6.81 17.58
CA ASP A 125 -0.07 8.26 17.63
C ASP A 125 0.89 8.91 16.64
N LEU A 126 0.44 10.02 16.04
CA LEU A 126 1.27 10.91 15.25
C LEU A 126 1.30 12.28 15.89
N ASP A 127 2.49 12.89 15.82
CA ASP A 127 2.72 14.27 16.22
C ASP A 127 3.40 15.04 15.06
N ASP A 128 3.30 16.36 15.10
CA ASP A 128 3.99 17.24 14.16
C ASP A 128 5.06 18.10 14.86
N LYS A 129 6.15 18.44 14.16
CA LYS A 129 7.22 19.30 14.70
C LYS A 129 7.01 20.79 14.44
N ALA A 130 6.02 21.17 13.64
CA ALA A 130 5.87 22.52 13.10
C ALA A 130 4.83 23.38 13.82
N SER A 131 3.88 22.77 14.52
CA SER A 131 2.73 23.41 15.11
C SER A 131 2.96 23.77 16.58
N LYS A 132 2.12 24.68 17.08
CA LYS A 132 2.13 25.09 18.50
C LYS A 132 1.25 24.18 19.36
N GLN A 133 0.51 23.26 18.76
CA GLN A 133 -0.37 22.29 19.40
C GLN A 133 -0.31 20.96 18.63
N PRO A 134 0.78 20.19 18.81
CA PRO A 134 1.09 19.03 17.99
C PRO A 134 0.20 17.81 18.26
N ILE A 135 -0.56 17.84 19.36
CA ILE A 135 -1.37 16.74 19.91
C ILE A 135 -2.50 16.19 19.02
N THR A 136 -2.75 16.78 17.85
CA THR A 136 -3.75 16.29 16.90
C THR A 136 -3.24 16.49 15.50
N VAL A 137 -3.20 15.41 14.71
CA VAL A 137 -2.79 15.46 13.30
C VAL A 137 -4.01 15.25 12.42
N SER A 138 -4.46 16.30 11.76
CA SER A 138 -5.57 16.25 10.80
C SER A 138 -5.18 15.56 9.49
N GLY A 139 -6.19 15.14 8.71
CA GLY A 139 -5.97 14.63 7.34
C GLY A 139 -5.22 15.62 6.43
N SER A 140 -5.34 16.93 6.67
CA SER A 140 -4.57 17.94 5.95
C SER A 140 -3.09 18.01 6.35
N GLU A 141 -2.74 17.58 7.56
CA GLU A 141 -1.36 17.59 8.06
C GLU A 141 -0.58 16.37 7.58
N ILE A 142 -1.24 15.22 7.39
CA ILE A 142 -0.62 14.06 6.75
C ILE A 142 -0.46 14.21 5.23
N ALA A 143 -1.13 15.20 4.61
CA ALA A 143 -1.05 15.42 3.17
C ALA A 143 0.40 15.62 2.71
N GLY A 144 0.83 14.85 1.70
CA GLY A 144 2.22 14.83 1.23
C GLY A 144 3.09 13.72 1.84
N ALA A 145 2.66 13.07 2.93
CA ALA A 145 3.22 11.78 3.35
C ALA A 145 3.04 10.73 2.24
N GLN A 146 3.79 9.63 2.30
CA GLN A 146 3.76 8.59 1.28
C GLN A 146 3.38 7.22 1.86
N ALA A 147 2.64 6.45 1.07
CA ALA A 147 2.51 5.02 1.25
C ALA A 147 3.12 4.32 0.04
N SER A 148 4.01 3.36 0.25
CA SER A 148 4.75 2.69 -0.82
C SER A 148 4.65 1.18 -0.67
N LEU A 149 4.44 0.49 -1.78
CA LEU A 149 4.51 -0.97 -1.84
C LEU A 149 5.78 -1.39 -2.57
N LEU A 150 6.64 -2.13 -1.88
CA LEU A 150 7.84 -2.73 -2.44
C LEU A 150 7.58 -4.21 -2.73
N THR A 151 7.66 -4.60 -4.01
CA THR A 151 7.45 -5.97 -4.50
C THR A 151 8.57 -6.37 -5.45
N SER A 152 9.28 -7.46 -5.19
CA SER A 152 10.29 -8.03 -6.11
C SER A 152 11.23 -6.98 -6.76
N GLY A 153 11.68 -5.98 -5.99
CA GLY A 153 12.57 -4.90 -6.45
C GLY A 153 11.89 -3.72 -7.17
N ARG A 154 10.56 -3.68 -7.26
CA ARG A 154 9.79 -2.52 -7.72
C ARG A 154 9.13 -1.82 -6.54
N SER A 155 9.12 -0.49 -6.58
CA SER A 155 8.39 0.35 -5.63
C SER A 155 7.30 1.13 -6.37
N THR A 156 6.07 1.05 -5.88
CA THR A 156 4.94 1.87 -6.32
C THR A 156 4.46 2.71 -5.15
N THR A 157 4.24 4.01 -5.37
CA THR A 157 3.96 4.98 -4.30
C THR A 157 2.65 5.70 -4.53
N GLY A 158 1.83 5.77 -3.49
CA GLY A 158 0.73 6.71 -3.34
C GLY A 158 1.11 7.85 -2.38
N ILE A 159 0.53 9.02 -2.60
CA ILE A 159 0.72 10.21 -1.74
C ILE A 159 -0.59 10.44 -1.00
N PHE A 160 -0.51 10.70 0.31
CA PHE A 160 -1.68 11.06 1.11
C PHE A 160 -2.22 12.42 0.66
N ASP A 161 -3.52 12.49 0.41
CA ASP A 161 -4.24 13.73 0.14
C ASP A 161 -4.71 14.42 1.43
N ALA A 162 -5.38 15.56 1.30
CA ALA A 162 -5.92 16.31 2.43
C ALA A 162 -7.06 15.60 3.19
N ASN A 163 -7.58 14.48 2.67
CA ASN A 163 -8.54 13.63 3.36
C ASN A 163 -7.84 12.46 4.09
N GLY A 164 -6.50 12.42 4.09
CA GLY A 164 -5.72 11.34 4.67
C GLY A 164 -5.78 10.05 3.85
N ALA A 165 -6.04 10.11 2.53
CA ALA A 165 -6.06 8.92 1.68
C ALA A 165 -4.89 8.88 0.70
N ALA A 166 -4.21 7.73 0.62
CA ALA A 166 -3.22 7.41 -0.41
C ALA A 166 -3.68 6.17 -1.19
N THR A 167 -3.55 6.20 -2.52
CA THR A 167 -3.78 5.03 -3.38
C THR A 167 -2.48 4.62 -4.06
N ILE A 168 -2.11 3.36 -3.88
CA ILE A 168 -0.97 2.73 -4.53
C ILE A 168 -1.50 1.86 -5.66
N SER A 169 -1.26 2.26 -6.91
CA SER A 169 -1.59 1.44 -8.06
C SER A 169 -0.49 0.45 -8.37
N THR A 170 -0.83 -0.83 -8.32
CA THR A 170 0.07 -1.95 -8.62
C THR A 170 -0.63 -3.01 -9.46
N VAL A 171 0.06 -4.11 -9.74
CA VAL A 171 -0.48 -5.28 -10.43
C VAL A 171 -0.27 -6.51 -9.57
N CYS A 172 -1.17 -7.48 -9.73
CA CYS A 172 -0.97 -8.78 -9.11
C CYS A 172 0.24 -9.51 -9.70
N SER A 173 0.81 -10.40 -8.90
CA SER A 173 1.98 -11.23 -9.25
C SER A 173 1.62 -12.71 -9.32
#